data_AF-A0A6I4TB70-F1
#
_entry.id   AF-A0A6I4TB70-F1
#
_cell.length_a   1.000
_cell.length_b   1.000
_cell.length_c   1.000
_cell.angle_alpha   90.00
_cell.angle_beta   90.00
_cell.angle_gamma   90.00
#
_symmetry.space_group_name_H-M   'P 1'
#
loop_
_entity.id
_entity.type
_entity.pdbx_description
1 polymer ?
#
loop_
_entity_poly.entity_id
_entity_poly.type
_entity_poly.pdbx_seq_one_letter_code
_entity_poly.pdbx_strand_id
1 'polypeptide(L)'
;MADGSAALTPGKVALALAAQALLLIGAGVALWVLSGRDVADFVDFGWRPVLQGLVFGGVLIAVLASVFRLFPDFLEHTARQQARMAQIFPARTGMRNYVWLALCAGIGEEAVFRGGLQTLLTDWMHPALAVVLAAAGFAAIHLARPLITAIILVAGIIFGAVYWATGSLVTVMVAHALYDVWALRTLHRELIRLGYCEPGPAA
;
A
#
# COMPACT_ATOMS: atom_id res chain seq x y z
N MET A 1 21.35 -6.43 -32.55
CA MET A 1 21.68 -7.31 -31.41
C MET A 1 21.49 -6.50 -30.14
N ALA A 2 20.62 -7.00 -29.25
CA ALA A 2 20.29 -6.53 -27.90
C ALA A 2 20.06 -5.03 -27.69
N ASP A 3 18.78 -4.69 -27.72
CA ASP A 3 18.14 -3.45 -27.29
C ASP A 3 18.67 -2.97 -25.93
N GLY A 4 19.17 -1.74 -25.89
CA GLY A 4 19.63 -1.06 -24.69
C GLY A 4 18.44 -0.64 -23.83
N SER A 5 17.77 -1.60 -23.18
CA SER A 5 16.78 -1.30 -22.16
C SER A 5 17.44 -0.42 -21.10
N ALA A 6 17.17 0.87 -21.13
CA ALA A 6 17.80 1.83 -20.24
C ALA A 6 17.46 1.42 -18.80
N ALA A 7 18.47 0.96 -18.05
CA ALA A 7 18.29 0.58 -16.67
C ALA A 7 17.53 1.71 -15.92
N LEU A 8 16.45 1.34 -15.22
CA LEU A 8 15.67 2.27 -14.42
C LEU A 8 16.57 2.81 -13.31
N THR A 9 16.98 4.07 -13.41
CA THR A 9 17.76 4.71 -12.35
C THR A 9 16.87 4.90 -11.12
N PRO A 10 17.43 4.91 -9.89
CA PRO A 10 16.65 5.17 -8.68
C PRO A 10 15.81 6.45 -8.74
N GLY A 11 16.33 7.50 -9.41
CA GLY A 11 15.60 8.75 -9.64
C GLY A 11 14.40 8.59 -10.57
N LYS A 12 14.51 7.79 -11.65
CA LYS A 12 13.39 7.50 -12.55
C LYS A 12 12.29 6.69 -11.85
N VAL A 13 12.67 5.73 -11.00
CA VAL A 13 11.71 4.95 -10.20
C VAL A 13 10.99 5.85 -9.21
N ALA A 14 11.72 6.68 -8.46
CA ALA A 14 11.12 7.62 -7.51
C ALA A 14 10.14 8.60 -8.18
N LEU A 15 10.48 9.10 -9.37
CA LEU A 15 9.62 9.96 -10.16
C LEU A 15 8.38 9.23 -10.68
N ALA A 16 8.53 7.99 -11.17
CA ALA A 16 7.41 7.17 -11.62
C ALA A 16 6.41 6.88 -10.49
N LEU A 17 6.90 6.57 -9.28
CA LEU A 17 6.07 6.39 -8.09
C LEU A 17 5.32 7.66 -7.71
N ALA A 18 5.97 8.83 -7.79
CA ALA A 18 5.32 10.11 -7.54
C ALA A 18 4.24 10.42 -8.57
N ALA A 19 4.53 10.19 -9.86
CA ALA A 19 3.57 10.39 -10.93
C ALA A 19 2.35 9.46 -10.80
N GLN A 20 2.58 8.19 -10.45
CA GLN A 20 1.53 7.23 -10.14
C GLN A 20 0.69 7.74 -8.95
N ALA A 21 1.31 8.14 -7.85
CA ALA A 21 0.59 8.65 -6.68
C ALA A 21 -0.29 9.86 -7.04
N LEU A 22 0.25 10.83 -7.79
CA LEU A 22 -0.50 12.00 -8.25
C LEU A 22 -1.69 11.61 -9.14
N LEU A 23 -1.51 10.64 -10.03
CA LEU A 23 -2.58 10.14 -10.88
C LEU A 23 -3.69 9.47 -10.05
N LEU A 24 -3.33 8.64 -9.06
CA LEU A 24 -4.30 8.00 -8.17
C LEU A 24 -5.01 9.01 -7.27
N ILE A 25 -4.30 10.03 -6.75
CA ILE A 25 -4.92 11.14 -6.01
C ILE A 25 -5.92 11.87 -6.90
N GLY A 26 -5.52 12.22 -8.13
CA GLY A 26 -6.41 12.88 -9.09
C GLY A 26 -7.66 12.06 -9.40
N ALA A 27 -7.51 10.75 -9.59
CA ALA A 27 -8.64 9.84 -9.80
C ALA A 27 -9.56 9.75 -8.56
N GLY A 28 -8.98 9.69 -7.37
CA GLY A 28 -9.71 9.71 -6.10
C GLY A 28 -10.53 10.99 -5.91
N VAL A 29 -9.90 12.15 -6.13
CA VAL A 29 -10.56 13.46 -6.09
C VAL A 29 -11.66 13.55 -7.15
N ALA A 30 -11.42 13.05 -8.37
CA ALA A 30 -12.44 13.05 -9.41
C ALA A 30 -13.67 12.23 -9.01
N LEU A 31 -13.47 11.02 -8.47
CA LEU A 31 -14.56 10.18 -7.97
C LEU A 31 -15.29 10.83 -6.78
N TRP A 32 -14.56 11.49 -5.88
CA TRP A 32 -15.14 12.25 -4.77
C TRP A 32 -16.04 13.39 -5.26
N VAL A 33 -15.58 14.18 -6.23
CA VAL A 33 -16.39 15.26 -6.80
C VAL A 33 -17.60 14.70 -7.56
N LEU A 34 -17.43 13.61 -8.32
CA LEU A 34 -18.54 12.91 -8.99
C LEU A 34 -19.60 12.38 -8.02
N SER A 35 -19.21 12.13 -6.77
CA SER A 35 -20.10 11.71 -5.69
C SER A 35 -20.87 12.90 -5.05
N GLY A 36 -20.72 14.12 -5.57
CA GLY A 36 -21.43 15.31 -5.13
C GLY A 36 -20.86 15.98 -3.87
N ARG A 37 -19.66 15.58 -3.43
CA ARG A 37 -18.99 16.09 -2.23
C ARG A 37 -18.04 17.25 -2.57
N ASP A 38 -17.87 18.21 -1.64
CA ASP A 38 -16.95 19.33 -1.82
C ASP A 38 -15.50 18.85 -1.78
N VAL A 39 -14.65 19.34 -2.69
CA VAL A 39 -13.22 19.00 -2.73
C VAL A 39 -12.48 19.42 -1.46
N ALA A 40 -12.97 20.45 -0.76
CA ALA A 40 -12.41 20.89 0.52
C ALA A 40 -12.51 19.81 1.61
N ASP A 41 -13.49 18.92 1.50
CA ASP A 41 -13.75 17.84 2.47
C ASP A 41 -13.02 16.53 2.12
N PHE A 42 -12.23 16.50 1.04
CA PHE A 42 -11.56 15.29 0.58
C PHE A 42 -10.54 14.73 1.59
N VAL A 43 -9.90 15.61 2.35
CA VAL A 43 -8.89 15.25 3.36
C VAL A 43 -9.14 15.96 4.66
N ASP A 44 -9.13 15.18 5.74
CA ASP A 44 -9.38 15.62 7.09
C ASP A 44 -8.05 15.80 7.86
N PHE A 45 -7.40 16.94 7.68
CA PHE A 45 -6.15 17.21 8.40
C PHE A 45 -6.40 17.44 9.90
N GLY A 46 -5.61 16.77 10.74
CA GLY A 46 -5.62 16.97 12.18
C GLY A 46 -4.75 15.98 12.93
N TRP A 47 -4.41 16.30 14.17
CA TRP A 47 -3.61 15.40 15.01
C TRP A 47 -4.34 14.10 15.39
N ARG A 48 -5.69 14.14 15.46
CA ARG A 48 -6.53 12.98 15.80
C ARG A 48 -6.47 11.91 14.70
N PRO A 49 -6.76 12.21 13.42
CA PRO A 49 -6.53 11.28 12.32
C PRO A 49 -5.13 10.67 12.28
N VAL A 50 -4.11 11.51 12.47
CA VAL A 50 -2.71 11.03 12.48
C VAL A 50 -2.49 10.05 13.64
N LEU A 51 -2.93 10.38 14.85
CA LEU A 51 -2.79 9.50 16.01
C LEU A 51 -3.55 8.18 15.82
N GLN A 52 -4.78 8.23 15.30
CA GLN A 52 -5.58 7.05 14.97
C GLN A 52 -4.84 6.18 13.95
N GLY A 53 -4.30 6.79 12.89
CA GLY A 53 -3.53 6.08 11.88
C GLY A 53 -2.28 5.41 12.45
N LEU A 54 -1.53 6.10 13.31
CA LEU A 54 -0.36 5.53 13.99
C LEU A 54 -0.76 4.33 14.89
N VAL A 55 -1.86 4.44 15.63
CA VAL A 55 -2.37 3.36 16.49
C VAL A 55 -2.82 2.17 15.64
N PHE A 56 -3.65 2.37 14.63
CA PHE A 56 -4.14 1.28 13.77
C PHE A 56 -3.00 0.61 13.00
N GLY A 57 -2.09 1.40 12.40
CA GLY A 57 -0.92 0.86 11.72
C GLY A 57 0.00 0.09 12.68
N GLY A 58 0.21 0.60 13.90
CA GLY A 58 0.98 -0.08 14.94
C GLY A 58 0.35 -1.40 15.39
N VAL A 59 -0.97 -1.45 15.58
CA VAL A 59 -1.70 -2.68 15.90
C VAL A 59 -1.61 -3.69 14.76
N LEU A 60 -1.81 -3.27 13.52
CA LEU A 60 -1.69 -4.14 12.34
C LEU A 60 -0.29 -4.73 12.23
N ILE A 61 0.74 -3.92 12.42
CA ILE A 61 2.14 -4.37 12.47
C ILE A 61 2.34 -5.38 13.60
N ALA A 62 1.85 -5.10 14.81
CA ALA A 62 2.02 -6.00 15.95
C ALA A 62 1.37 -7.37 15.70
N VAL A 63 0.17 -7.39 15.11
CA VAL A 63 -0.53 -8.63 14.73
C VAL A 63 0.27 -9.41 13.69
N LEU A 64 0.66 -8.76 12.58
CA LEU A 64 1.39 -9.44 11.49
C LEU A 64 2.80 -9.88 11.92
N ALA A 65 3.50 -9.06 12.71
CA ALA A 65 4.79 -9.43 13.30
C ALA A 65 4.65 -10.65 14.21
N SER A 66 3.56 -10.74 14.98
CA SER A 66 3.27 -11.91 15.83
C SER A 66 3.01 -13.15 14.98
N VAL A 67 2.22 -13.03 13.89
CA VAL A 67 2.00 -14.12 12.94
C VAL A 67 3.31 -14.60 12.33
N PHE A 68 4.16 -13.71 11.83
CA PHE A 68 5.45 -14.09 11.25
C PHE A 68 6.42 -14.68 12.26
N ARG A 69 6.35 -14.27 13.53
CA ARG A 69 7.15 -14.86 14.61
C ARG A 69 6.68 -16.28 14.96
N LEU A 70 5.37 -16.51 14.98
CA LEU A 70 4.78 -17.81 15.33
C LEU A 70 4.81 -18.80 14.17
N PHE A 71 4.74 -18.30 12.93
CA PHE A 71 4.68 -19.08 11.70
C PHE A 71 5.75 -18.58 10.70
N PRO A 72 7.04 -18.81 10.95
CA PRO A 72 8.12 -18.31 10.09
C PRO A 72 8.05 -18.86 8.66
N ASP A 73 7.58 -20.10 8.48
CA ASP A 73 7.40 -20.70 7.15
C ASP A 73 6.37 -19.93 6.31
N PHE A 74 5.39 -19.28 6.94
CA PHE A 74 4.41 -18.45 6.24
C PHE A 74 5.06 -17.17 5.69
N LEU A 75 5.95 -16.53 6.46
CA LEU A 75 6.75 -15.40 5.98
C LEU A 75 7.63 -15.83 4.80
N GLU A 76 8.34 -16.95 4.93
CA GLU A 76 9.18 -17.45 3.83
C GLU A 76 8.33 -17.74 2.57
N HIS A 77 7.19 -18.40 2.73
CA HIS A 77 6.31 -18.74 1.60
C HIS A 77 5.78 -17.49 0.88
N THR A 78 5.30 -16.49 1.64
CA THR A 78 4.82 -15.22 1.07
C THR A 78 5.97 -14.44 0.39
N ALA A 79 7.16 -14.42 1.00
CA ALA A 79 8.34 -13.80 0.40
C ALA A 79 8.74 -14.45 -0.93
N ARG A 80 8.74 -15.79 -1.02
CA ARG A 80 9.02 -16.52 -2.27
C ARG A 80 8.01 -16.19 -3.37
N GLN A 81 6.73 -16.03 -3.03
CA GLN A 81 5.71 -15.61 -4.00
C GLN A 81 5.91 -14.19 -4.53
N GLN A 82 6.62 -13.35 -3.77
CA GLN A 82 6.93 -11.96 -4.09
C GLN A 82 8.39 -11.75 -4.53
N ALA A 83 9.12 -12.80 -4.90
CA ALA A 83 10.54 -12.72 -5.25
C ALA A 83 10.87 -11.72 -6.38
N ARG A 84 9.92 -11.40 -7.27
CA ARG A 84 10.08 -10.36 -8.30
C ARG A 84 10.34 -8.96 -7.72
N MET A 85 9.91 -8.70 -6.48
CA MET A 85 10.18 -7.44 -5.78
C MET A 85 11.68 -7.20 -5.55
N ALA A 86 12.51 -8.25 -5.56
CA ALA A 86 13.97 -8.13 -5.49
C ALA A 86 14.56 -7.32 -6.66
N GLN A 87 13.87 -7.23 -7.80
CA GLN A 87 14.30 -6.43 -8.95
C GLN A 87 14.14 -4.91 -8.70
N ILE A 88 13.27 -4.53 -7.76
CA ILE A 88 12.98 -3.14 -7.40
C ILE A 88 13.88 -2.69 -6.23
N PHE A 89 14.29 -3.64 -5.37
CA PHE A 89 15.10 -3.38 -4.19
C PHE A 89 16.49 -4.00 -4.30
N PRO A 90 17.54 -3.20 -4.60
CA PRO A 90 18.91 -3.63 -4.40
C PRO A 90 19.17 -4.03 -2.94
N ALA A 91 20.10 -4.97 -2.70
CA ALA A 91 20.43 -5.45 -1.35
C ALA A 91 20.75 -4.31 -0.35
N ARG A 92 21.32 -3.19 -0.83
CA ARG A 92 21.62 -1.98 -0.03
C ARG A 92 20.50 -0.93 -0.06
N THR A 93 19.24 -1.33 0.00
CA THR A 93 18.11 -0.38 0.07
C THR A 93 18.01 0.26 1.47
N GLY A 94 18.16 1.59 1.52
CA GLY A 94 18.04 2.38 2.75
C GLY A 94 16.60 2.74 3.13
N MET A 95 16.38 3.14 4.39
CA MET A 95 15.06 3.46 4.94
C MET A 95 14.26 4.49 4.15
N ARG A 96 14.95 5.50 3.59
CA ARG A 96 14.33 6.55 2.78
C ARG A 96 13.53 5.99 1.60
N ASN A 97 13.98 4.90 0.99
CA ASN A 97 13.30 4.32 -0.17
C ASN A 97 12.01 3.61 0.24
N TYR A 98 11.98 2.89 1.38
CA TYR A 98 10.75 2.29 1.89
C TYR A 98 9.74 3.37 2.26
N VAL A 99 10.19 4.43 2.95
CA VAL A 99 9.32 5.56 3.33
C VAL A 99 8.74 6.24 2.10
N TRP A 100 9.56 6.51 1.08
CA TRP A 100 9.07 7.13 -0.15
C TRP A 100 8.02 6.27 -0.87
N LEU A 101 8.30 4.98 -1.03
CA LEU A 101 7.37 4.06 -1.69
C LEU A 101 6.06 3.93 -0.90
N ALA A 102 6.16 3.76 0.41
CA ALA A 102 5.01 3.65 1.31
C ALA A 102 4.15 4.93 1.35
N LEU A 103 4.76 6.12 1.27
CA LEU A 103 4.01 7.38 1.18
C LEU A 103 3.30 7.50 -0.17
N CYS A 104 3.98 7.21 -1.28
CA CYS A 104 3.36 7.26 -2.61
C CYS A 104 2.21 6.25 -2.74
N ALA A 105 2.42 5.00 -2.32
CA ALA A 105 1.40 3.96 -2.34
C ALA A 105 0.26 4.28 -1.35
N GLY A 106 0.58 4.47 -0.08
CA GLY A 106 -0.40 4.72 0.97
C GLY A 106 -1.26 5.97 0.74
N ILE A 107 -0.72 7.05 0.19
CA ILE A 107 -1.53 8.24 -0.13
C ILE A 107 -2.34 8.02 -1.41
N GLY A 108 -1.69 7.56 -2.49
CA GLY A 108 -2.36 7.40 -3.79
C GLY A 108 -3.47 6.37 -3.78
N GLU A 109 -3.19 5.19 -3.23
CA GLU A 109 -4.14 4.07 -3.20
C GLU A 109 -5.32 4.34 -2.27
N GLU A 110 -5.09 4.92 -1.09
CA GLU A 110 -6.20 5.30 -0.21
C GLU A 110 -7.06 6.40 -0.83
N ALA A 111 -6.46 7.38 -1.52
CA ALA A 111 -7.19 8.43 -2.22
C ALA A 111 -8.16 7.85 -3.27
N VAL A 112 -7.71 6.92 -4.12
CA VAL A 112 -8.56 6.35 -5.18
C VAL A 112 -9.56 5.32 -4.65
N PHE A 113 -9.17 4.45 -3.72
CA PHE A 113 -10.02 3.34 -3.30
C PHE A 113 -10.97 3.74 -2.17
N ARG A 114 -10.53 4.53 -1.20
CA ARG A 114 -11.33 4.90 -0.02
C ARG A 114 -12.03 6.21 -0.29
N GLY A 115 -11.25 7.27 -0.53
CA GLY A 115 -11.77 8.58 -0.91
C GLY A 115 -12.62 8.52 -2.19
N GLY A 116 -12.19 7.77 -3.21
CA GLY A 116 -12.92 7.66 -4.47
C GLY A 116 -13.95 6.54 -4.52
N LEU A 117 -13.52 5.33 -4.85
CA LEU A 117 -14.38 4.21 -5.24
C LEU A 117 -15.34 3.78 -4.13
N GLN A 118 -14.85 3.53 -2.91
CA GLN A 118 -15.68 3.11 -1.78
C GLN A 118 -16.73 4.18 -1.43
N THR A 119 -16.32 5.44 -1.38
CA THR A 119 -17.22 6.58 -1.13
C THR A 119 -18.31 6.65 -2.19
N LEU A 120 -17.94 6.63 -3.47
CA LEU A 120 -18.91 6.67 -4.57
C LEU A 120 -19.88 5.48 -4.52
N LEU A 121 -19.38 4.27 -4.29
CA LEU A 121 -20.22 3.08 -4.19
C LEU A 121 -21.23 3.19 -3.03
N THR A 122 -20.86 3.83 -1.93
CA THR A 122 -21.73 4.01 -0.76
C THR A 122 -22.97 4.85 -1.07
N ASP A 123 -22.95 5.65 -2.12
CA ASP A 123 -24.12 6.42 -2.57
C ASP A 123 -25.19 5.53 -3.24
N TRP A 124 -24.81 4.34 -3.70
CA TRP A 124 -25.68 3.43 -4.48
C TRP A 124 -25.98 2.11 -3.76
N MET A 125 -25.24 1.76 -2.72
CA MET A 125 -25.40 0.48 -2.02
C MET A 125 -25.01 0.56 -0.54
N HIS A 126 -25.32 -0.51 0.19
CA HIS A 126 -25.00 -0.60 1.61
C HIS A 126 -23.48 -0.45 1.86
N PRO A 127 -23.03 0.31 2.88
CA PRO A 127 -21.61 0.60 3.11
C PRO A 127 -20.72 -0.66 3.21
N ALA A 128 -21.21 -1.72 3.86
CA ALA A 128 -20.49 -2.98 3.97
C ALA A 128 -20.20 -3.62 2.59
N LEU A 129 -21.14 -3.52 1.64
CA LEU A 129 -20.94 -4.03 0.28
C LEU A 129 -19.97 -3.12 -0.49
N ALA A 130 -20.06 -1.80 -0.33
CA ALA A 130 -19.13 -0.85 -0.91
C ALA A 130 -17.67 -1.10 -0.47
N VAL A 131 -17.45 -1.39 0.82
CA VAL A 131 -16.14 -1.79 1.36
C VAL A 131 -15.61 -3.04 0.66
N VAL A 132 -16.43 -4.10 0.57
CA VAL A 132 -16.00 -5.37 -0.03
C VAL A 132 -15.70 -5.20 -1.52
N LEU A 133 -16.54 -4.47 -2.26
CA LEU A 133 -16.33 -4.25 -3.69
C LEU A 133 -15.11 -3.36 -3.98
N ALA A 134 -14.90 -2.30 -3.19
CA ALA A 134 -13.71 -1.47 -3.33
C ALA A 134 -12.43 -2.26 -3.01
N ALA A 135 -12.45 -3.09 -1.96
CA ALA A 135 -11.35 -3.98 -1.61
C ALA A 135 -11.10 -5.05 -2.68
N ALA A 136 -12.15 -5.58 -3.31
CA ALA A 136 -12.03 -6.50 -4.43
C ALA A 136 -11.42 -5.83 -5.67
N GLY A 137 -11.83 -4.60 -5.99
CA GLY A 137 -11.21 -3.78 -7.03
C GLY A 137 -9.72 -3.53 -6.76
N PHE A 138 -9.38 -3.19 -5.52
CA PHE A 138 -7.99 -3.02 -5.07
C PHE A 138 -7.17 -4.31 -5.26
N ALA A 139 -7.68 -5.45 -4.78
CA ALA A 139 -7.01 -6.73 -4.92
C ALA A 139 -6.86 -7.17 -6.40
N ALA A 140 -7.84 -6.84 -7.25
CA ALA A 140 -7.84 -7.20 -8.66
C ALA A 140 -6.78 -6.45 -9.48
N ILE A 141 -6.47 -5.19 -9.15
CA ILE A 141 -5.37 -4.48 -9.84
C ILE A 141 -3.99 -4.98 -9.39
N HIS A 142 -3.94 -5.67 -8.24
CA HIS A 142 -2.74 -6.25 -7.65
C HIS A 142 -2.53 -7.74 -7.99
N LEU A 143 -3.21 -8.30 -9.02
CA LEU A 143 -3.22 -9.72 -9.43
C LEU A 143 -1.80 -10.36 -9.54
N ALA A 144 -1.19 -10.63 -8.40
CA ALA A 144 0.18 -11.08 -8.28
C ALA A 144 0.22 -12.60 -8.21
N ARG A 145 -0.35 -13.17 -7.13
CA ARG A 145 -0.49 -14.60 -6.85
C ARG A 145 -1.74 -14.79 -6.00
N PRO A 146 -2.45 -15.93 -6.09
CA PRO A 146 -3.70 -16.14 -5.37
C PRO A 146 -3.65 -15.83 -3.87
N LEU A 147 -2.62 -16.31 -3.17
CA LEU A 147 -2.44 -16.03 -1.74
C LEU A 147 -2.17 -14.54 -1.47
N ILE A 148 -1.28 -13.90 -2.24
CA ILE A 148 -0.99 -12.47 -2.08
C ILE A 148 -2.24 -11.62 -2.38
N THR A 149 -2.98 -11.95 -3.43
CA THR A 149 -4.25 -11.30 -3.76
C THR A 149 -5.29 -11.47 -2.64
N ALA A 150 -5.37 -12.65 -2.01
CA ALA A 150 -6.24 -12.86 -0.85
C ALA A 150 -5.81 -12.02 0.36
N ILE A 151 -4.51 -11.90 0.64
CA ILE A 151 -3.98 -11.04 1.70
C ILE A 151 -4.33 -9.57 1.42
N ILE A 152 -4.14 -9.11 0.18
CA ILE A 152 -4.46 -7.74 -0.26
C ILE A 152 -5.96 -7.46 -0.15
N LEU A 153 -6.82 -8.44 -0.50
CA LEU A 153 -8.27 -8.32 -0.32
C LEU A 153 -8.63 -8.14 1.16
N VAL A 154 -8.07 -8.97 2.05
CA VAL A 154 -8.32 -8.87 3.50
C VAL A 154 -7.82 -7.53 4.04
N ALA A 155 -6.63 -7.08 3.65
CA ALA A 155 -6.11 -5.77 4.01
C ALA A 155 -7.04 -4.66 3.51
N GLY A 156 -7.46 -4.71 2.25
CA GLY A 156 -8.40 -3.76 1.66
C GLY A 156 -9.71 -3.66 2.44
N ILE A 157 -10.29 -4.80 2.87
CA ILE A 157 -11.49 -4.83 3.71
C ILE A 157 -11.23 -4.17 5.08
N ILE A 158 -10.10 -4.48 5.73
CA ILE A 158 -9.73 -3.89 7.02
C ILE A 158 -9.63 -2.36 6.91
N PHE A 159 -8.84 -1.87 5.96
CA PHE A 159 -8.68 -0.43 5.74
C PHE A 159 -9.99 0.24 5.32
N GLY A 160 -10.80 -0.41 4.47
CA GLY A 160 -12.11 0.10 4.09
C GLY A 160 -13.08 0.20 5.27
N ALA A 161 -13.07 -0.79 6.17
CA ALA A 161 -13.85 -0.77 7.40
C ALA A 161 -13.36 0.31 8.39
N VAL A 162 -12.03 0.50 8.52
CA VAL A 162 -11.48 1.59 9.33
C VAL A 162 -11.91 2.95 8.76
N TYR A 163 -11.80 3.15 7.45
CA TYR A 163 -12.26 4.39 6.80
C TYR A 163 -13.75 4.62 7.01
N TRP A 164 -14.58 3.57 6.87
CA TRP A 164 -16.01 3.67 7.13
C TRP A 164 -16.32 4.05 8.59
N ALA A 165 -15.58 3.50 9.55
CA ALA A 165 -15.78 3.77 10.97
C ALA A 165 -15.27 5.15 11.42
N THR A 166 -14.20 5.66 10.81
CA THR A 166 -13.57 6.94 11.21
C THR A 166 -13.99 8.12 10.35
N GLY A 167 -14.43 7.87 9.12
CA GLY A 167 -14.64 8.90 8.09
C GLY A 167 -13.35 9.61 7.66
N SER A 168 -12.19 9.09 8.05
CA SER A 168 -10.92 9.81 7.98
C SER A 168 -9.97 9.19 6.97
N LEU A 169 -9.68 9.93 5.91
CA LEU A 169 -8.75 9.51 4.88
C LEU A 169 -7.31 9.58 5.40
N VAL A 170 -6.99 10.62 6.19
CA VAL A 170 -5.66 10.77 6.80
C VAL A 170 -5.36 9.60 7.76
N THR A 171 -6.36 9.09 8.49
CA THR A 171 -6.20 7.91 9.36
C THR A 171 -5.70 6.71 8.57
N VAL A 172 -6.37 6.37 7.47
CA VAL A 172 -6.00 5.19 6.68
C VAL A 172 -4.72 5.39 5.88
N MET A 173 -4.44 6.60 5.37
CA MET A 173 -3.17 6.93 4.71
C MET A 173 -1.96 6.75 5.64
N VAL A 174 -2.05 7.25 6.87
CA VAL A 174 -0.97 7.11 7.86
C VAL A 174 -0.80 5.65 8.27
N ALA A 175 -1.91 4.93 8.54
CA ALA A 175 -1.86 3.52 8.90
C ALA A 175 -1.25 2.67 7.78
N HIS A 176 -1.63 2.92 6.53
CA HIS A 176 -1.13 2.20 5.35
C HIS A 176 0.36 2.49 5.14
N ALA A 177 0.78 3.75 5.10
CA ALA A 177 2.19 4.09 4.93
C ALA A 177 3.08 3.52 6.06
N LEU A 178 2.61 3.56 7.31
CA LEU A 178 3.34 2.98 8.44
C LEU A 178 3.49 1.46 8.29
N TYR A 179 2.39 0.78 7.97
CA TYR A 179 2.37 -0.65 7.71
C TYR A 179 3.32 -1.04 6.56
N ASP A 180 3.27 -0.32 5.45
CA ASP A 180 4.08 -0.58 4.27
C ASP A 180 5.57 -0.42 4.54
N VAL A 181 5.99 0.61 5.27
CA VAL A 181 7.40 0.76 5.66
C VAL A 181 7.90 -0.49 6.38
N TRP A 182 7.11 -1.02 7.31
CA TRP A 182 7.45 -2.23 8.05
C TRP A 182 7.40 -3.49 7.16
N ALA A 183 6.34 -3.65 6.36
CA ALA A 183 6.12 -4.81 5.51
C ALA A 183 7.19 -4.91 4.41
N LEU A 184 7.49 -3.82 3.71
CA LEU A 184 8.52 -3.75 2.68
C LEU A 184 9.90 -4.07 3.23
N ARG A 185 10.25 -3.51 4.40
CA ARG A 185 11.52 -3.81 5.06
C ARG A 185 11.61 -5.28 5.48
N THR A 186 10.53 -5.85 5.99
CA THR A 186 10.47 -7.25 6.43
C THR A 186 10.60 -8.18 5.23
N LEU A 187 9.83 -7.94 4.17
CA LEU A 187 9.93 -8.68 2.91
C LEU A 187 11.34 -8.58 2.31
N HIS A 188 11.91 -7.38 2.20
CA HIS A 188 13.23 -7.24 1.59
C HIS A 188 14.34 -7.94 2.39
N ARG A 189 14.30 -7.88 3.73
CA ARG A 189 15.21 -8.65 4.58
C ARG A 189 15.10 -10.14 4.35
N GLU A 190 13.88 -10.63 4.20
CA GLU A 190 13.62 -12.04 3.93
C GLU A 190 14.10 -12.44 2.54
N LEU A 191 13.92 -11.59 1.53
CA LEU A 191 14.44 -11.81 0.18
C LEU A 191 15.99 -11.86 0.16
N ILE A 192 16.67 -11.03 0.96
CA ILE A 192 18.12 -11.11 1.16
C ILE A 192 18.50 -12.44 1.81
N ARG A 193 17.81 -12.85 2.89
CA ARG A 193 18.06 -14.13 3.58
C ARG A 193 17.92 -15.32 2.63
N LEU A 194 16.96 -15.26 1.72
CA LEU A 194 16.68 -16.30 0.72
C LEU A 194 17.59 -16.23 -0.53
N GLY A 195 18.49 -15.25 -0.62
CA GLY A 195 19.44 -15.11 -1.73
C GLY A 195 18.86 -14.52 -3.01
N TYR A 196 17.70 -13.85 -2.96
CA TYR A 196 17.11 -13.19 -4.13
C TYR A 196 17.74 -11.81 -4.43
N CYS A 197 18.45 -11.22 -3.47
CA CYS A 197 19.12 -9.93 -3.62
C CYS A 197 20.64 -10.14 -3.53
N GLU A 198 21.33 -10.17 -4.67
CA GLU A 198 22.80 -10.22 -4.71
C GLU A 198 23.43 -8.98 -4.05
N PRO A 199 24.49 -9.11 -3.25
CA PRO A 199 25.26 -7.97 -2.78
C PRO A 199 25.88 -7.26 -3.98
N GLY A 200 25.32 -6.13 -4.37
CA GLY A 200 25.91 -5.26 -5.40
C GLY A 200 27.37 -4.90 -5.04
N PRO A 201 28.21 -4.55 -6.04
CA PRO A 201 29.63 -4.29 -5.82
C PRO A 201 29.81 -3.26 -4.71
N ALA A 202 30.83 -3.48 -3.86
CA ALA A 202 31.19 -2.54 -2.82
C ALA A 202 31.55 -1.20 -3.47
N ALA A 203 30.69 -0.20 -3.28
CA ALA A 203 31.02 1.20 -3.49
C ALA A 203 32.06 1.65 -2.46
#